data_AF-A0A972BQF3-F1
#
_entry.id   AF-A0A972BQF3-F1
#
_cell.length_a   1.000
_cell.length_b   1.000
_cell.length_c   1.000
_cell.angle_alpha   90.00
_cell.angle_beta   90.00
_cell.angle_gamma   90.00
#
_symmetry.space_group_name_H-M   'P 1'
#
loop_
_entity.id
_entity.type
_entity.pdbx_description
1 polymer ?
#
loop_
_entity_poly.entity_id
_entity_poly.type
_entity_poly.pdbx_seq_one_letter_code
_entity_poly.pdbx_strand_id
1 'polypeptide(L)'
;MFELQAGRFDLPEPGLCFELPAPVRIPVHSCIAVRGENGVGKTTFLEHVLLPQLDAYQVLYVAQDIDVQVNTMRATLAFLDHQAPSGLTDLVQAWICAASDASVLILDEFDTYMPQGLPAEILLSFAWVFFVSHQHTPAVYARFQHGLAVQLTRPAHGQTVQMNVEELWSRSR
;
A
#
# COMPACT_ATOMS: atom_id res chain seq x y z
N MET A 1 -3.05 7.09 -14.87
CA MET A 1 -1.86 7.71 -14.26
C MET A 1 -2.32 8.33 -12.95
N PHE A 2 -1.65 8.00 -11.84
CA PHE A 2 -1.93 8.57 -10.51
C PHE A 2 -0.86 9.61 -10.20
N GLU A 3 -1.20 10.70 -9.52
CA GLU A 3 -0.23 11.73 -9.13
C GLU A 3 -0.39 12.04 -7.64
N LEU A 4 0.66 11.76 -6.86
CA LEU A 4 0.76 12.17 -5.46
C LEU A 4 1.13 13.66 -5.45
N GLN A 5 0.23 14.49 -4.93
CA GLN A 5 0.40 15.94 -4.92
C GLN A 5 1.53 16.36 -3.99
N ALA A 6 2.35 17.31 -4.46
CA ALA A 6 3.32 17.99 -3.60
C ALA A 6 2.61 18.82 -2.54
N GLY A 7 3.32 19.04 -1.44
CA GLY A 7 2.90 20.00 -0.44
C GLY A 7 3.23 19.56 0.96
N ARG A 8 2.62 20.32 1.87
CA ARG A 8 2.70 20.12 3.31
C ARG A 8 1.34 19.63 3.80
N PHE A 9 1.34 18.50 4.49
CA PHE A 9 0.15 17.86 5.04
C PHE A 9 0.25 17.91 6.57
N ASP A 10 -0.33 18.95 7.17
CA ASP A 10 -0.37 19.13 8.61
C ASP A 10 -1.49 18.28 9.23
N LEU A 11 -1.11 17.39 10.15
CA LEU A 11 -2.02 16.53 10.91
C LEU A 11 -1.97 16.93 12.39
N PRO A 12 -2.85 17.83 12.84
CA PRO A 12 -2.80 18.39 14.20
C PRO A 12 -2.95 17.31 15.28
N GLU A 13 -3.67 16.23 14.98
CA GLU A 13 -3.66 14.96 15.71
C GLU A 13 -3.30 13.90 14.67
N PRO A 14 -2.15 13.20 14.74
CA PRO A 14 -1.25 12.97 15.88
C PRO A 14 -0.10 13.99 16.10
N GLY A 15 -0.16 15.18 15.50
CA GLY A 15 0.91 16.19 15.61
C GLY A 15 2.07 15.93 14.66
N LEU A 16 1.78 15.42 13.46
CA LEU A 16 2.75 15.16 12.41
C LEU A 16 2.53 16.11 11.23
N CYS A 17 3.59 16.39 10.50
CA CYS A 17 3.55 17.18 9.28
C CYS A 17 4.31 16.42 8.19
N PHE A 18 3.63 15.99 7.13
CA PHE A 18 4.29 15.33 6.00
C PHE A 18 4.65 16.37 4.93
N GLU A 19 5.88 16.32 4.43
CA GLU A 19 6.35 17.25 3.39
C GLU A 19 6.81 16.47 2.16
N LEU A 20 6.12 16.69 1.03
CA LEU A 20 6.53 16.22 -0.29
C LEU A 20 7.02 17.42 -1.12
N PRO A 21 8.31 17.49 -1.49
CA PRO A 21 8.87 18.67 -2.14
C PRO A 21 8.40 18.88 -3.58
N ALA A 22 8.02 17.81 -4.29
CA ALA A 22 7.59 17.85 -5.68
C ALA A 22 6.53 16.79 -5.96
N PRO A 23 5.55 17.06 -6.85
CA PRO A 23 4.51 16.09 -7.15
C PRO A 23 5.13 14.87 -7.82
N VAL A 24 4.57 13.70 -7.54
CA VAL A 24 5.10 12.42 -8.02
C VAL A 24 4.07 11.79 -8.95
N ARG A 25 4.43 11.66 -10.22
CA ARG A 25 3.61 10.92 -11.19
C ARG A 25 3.94 9.45 -11.12
N ILE A 26 2.92 8.64 -10.87
CA ILE A 26 3.02 7.20 -10.73
C ILE A 26 2.34 6.55 -11.95
N PRO A 27 3.13 5.96 -12.88
CA PRO A 27 2.60 5.27 -14.04
C PRO A 27 1.69 4.10 -13.65
N VAL A 28 0.82 3.66 -14.55
CA VAL A 28 0.04 2.43 -14.36
C VAL A 28 1.00 1.23 -14.39
N HIS A 29 0.65 0.16 -13.66
CA HIS A 29 1.46 -1.03 -13.41
C HIS A 29 2.76 -0.71 -12.65
N SER A 30 2.64 0.15 -11.63
CA SER A 30 3.73 0.47 -10.71
C SER A 30 3.60 -0.28 -9.40
N CYS A 31 4.74 -0.68 -8.84
CA CYS A 31 4.88 -1.10 -7.46
C CYS A 31 5.56 0.01 -6.66
N ILE A 32 4.99 0.34 -5.49
CA ILE A 32 5.43 1.44 -4.65
C ILE A 32 5.76 0.90 -3.26
N ALA A 33 7.02 1.00 -2.87
CA ALA A 33 7.47 0.69 -1.52
C ALA A 33 7.31 1.93 -0.63
N VAL A 34 6.53 1.89 0.44
CA VAL A 34 6.52 2.93 1.47
C VAL A 34 7.41 2.46 2.61
N ARG A 35 8.54 3.13 2.79
CA ARG A 35 9.63 2.70 3.68
C ARG A 35 9.89 3.72 4.76
N GLY A 36 10.44 3.24 5.87
CA GLY A 36 10.85 4.07 7.00
C GLY A 36 10.84 3.29 8.31
N GLU A 37 11.52 3.82 9.31
CA GLU A 37 11.62 3.21 10.64
C GLU A 37 10.24 3.04 11.29
N ASN A 38 10.17 2.17 12.30
CA ASN A 38 8.95 2.02 13.10
C ASN A 38 8.69 3.31 13.89
N GLY A 39 7.43 3.73 13.90
CA GLY A 39 7.02 4.99 14.53
C GLY A 39 7.27 6.26 13.70
N VAL A 40 7.79 6.16 12.47
CA VAL A 40 7.96 7.32 11.57
C VAL A 40 6.63 7.90 11.08
N GLY A 41 5.55 7.11 11.10
CA GLY A 41 4.21 7.49 10.65
C GLY A 41 3.80 6.91 9.29
N LYS A 42 4.25 5.69 8.93
CA LYS A 42 3.87 5.02 7.67
C LYS A 42 2.35 4.87 7.51
N THR A 43 1.68 4.25 8.48
CA THR A 43 0.22 4.08 8.48
C THR A 43 -0.50 5.42 8.48
N THR A 44 -0.03 6.40 9.28
CA THR A 44 -0.58 7.76 9.28
C THR A 44 -0.46 8.43 7.90
N PHE A 45 0.66 8.25 7.20
CA PHE A 45 0.81 8.70 5.81
C PHE A 45 -0.22 8.04 4.89
N LEU A 46 -0.43 6.72 5.00
CA LEU A 46 -1.45 6.05 4.18
C LEU A 46 -2.83 6.64 4.42
N GLU A 47 -3.23 6.75 5.68
CA GLU A 47 -4.59 7.12 6.07
C GLU A 47 -4.93 8.58 5.78
N HIS A 48 -3.96 9.47 5.98
CA HIS A 48 -4.23 10.91 5.95
C HIS A 48 -3.60 11.65 4.77
N VAL A 49 -2.68 11.03 4.04
CA VAL A 49 -2.04 11.64 2.86
C VAL A 49 -2.35 10.85 1.59
N LEU A 50 -2.13 9.53 1.57
CA LEU A 50 -2.30 8.73 0.36
C LEU A 50 -3.78 8.45 0.05
N LEU A 51 -4.51 7.82 0.97
CA LEU A 51 -5.91 7.42 0.77
C LEU A 51 -6.82 8.59 0.34
N PRO A 52 -6.71 9.82 0.91
CA PRO A 52 -7.53 10.95 0.49
C PRO A 52 -7.28 11.42 -0.95
N GLN A 53 -6.15 11.02 -1.56
CA GLN A 53 -5.81 11.34 -2.95
C GLN A 53 -6.22 10.23 -3.93
N LEU A 54 -6.72 9.11 -3.41
CA LEU A 54 -7.21 7.97 -4.19
C LEU A 54 -8.74 7.98 -4.24
N ASP A 55 -9.31 7.46 -5.32
CA ASP A 55 -10.73 7.17 -5.36
C ASP A 55 -11.02 5.95 -4.46
N ALA A 56 -11.77 6.16 -3.38
CA ALA A 56 -12.04 5.14 -2.37
C ALA A 56 -12.65 3.86 -2.95
N TYR A 57 -13.44 3.95 -4.02
CA TYR A 57 -14.06 2.79 -4.68
C TYR A 57 -13.07 1.92 -5.46
N GLN A 58 -11.84 2.40 -5.66
CA GLN A 58 -10.80 1.68 -6.38
C GLN A 58 -9.71 1.11 -5.47
N VAL A 59 -9.82 1.28 -4.15
CA VAL A 59 -8.79 0.85 -3.20
C VAL A 59 -9.23 -0.41 -2.47
N LEU A 60 -8.40 -1.46 -2.57
CA LEU A 60 -8.41 -2.57 -1.64
C LEU A 60 -7.27 -2.39 -0.63
N TYR A 61 -7.62 -2.19 0.64
CA TYR A 61 -6.67 -1.99 1.72
C TYR A 61 -6.62 -3.21 2.65
N VAL A 62 -5.48 -3.91 2.65
CA VAL A 62 -5.14 -4.93 3.63
C VAL A 62 -4.33 -4.28 4.74
N ALA A 63 -4.96 -4.13 5.90
CA ALA A 63 -4.41 -3.39 7.03
C ALA A 63 -3.32 -4.18 7.76
N GLN A 64 -2.50 -3.45 8.53
CA GLN A 64 -1.47 -4.03 9.40
C GLN A 64 -2.04 -5.06 10.38
N ASP A 65 -3.21 -4.81 10.98
CA ASP A 65 -3.89 -5.80 11.82
C ASP A 65 -4.94 -6.54 10.98
N ILE A 66 -4.52 -7.63 10.33
CA ILE A 66 -5.39 -8.36 9.41
C ILE A 66 -6.55 -9.07 10.13
N ASP A 67 -6.40 -9.37 11.43
CA ASP A 67 -7.39 -10.12 12.20
C ASP A 67 -8.69 -9.31 12.36
N VAL A 68 -8.60 -7.98 12.43
CA VAL A 68 -9.79 -7.11 12.47
C VAL A 68 -10.59 -7.12 11.17
N GLN A 69 -9.96 -7.53 10.06
CA GLN A 69 -10.58 -7.59 8.74
C GLN A 69 -11.16 -8.98 8.41
N VAL A 70 -10.78 -10.05 9.11
CA VAL A 70 -11.17 -11.44 8.79
C VAL A 70 -12.69 -11.61 8.60
N ASN A 71 -13.50 -11.05 9.50
CA ASN A 71 -14.96 -11.16 9.39
C ASN A 71 -15.50 -10.36 8.19
N THR A 72 -14.91 -9.19 7.90
CA THR A 72 -15.24 -8.40 6.70
C THR A 72 -14.90 -9.17 5.43
N MET A 73 -13.75 -9.85 5.38
CA MET A 73 -13.36 -10.68 4.22
C MET A 73 -14.38 -11.80 4.00
N ARG A 74 -14.72 -12.55 5.06
CA ARG A 74 -15.71 -13.65 4.99
C ARG A 74 -17.08 -13.16 4.57
N ALA A 75 -17.56 -12.05 5.15
CA ALA A 75 -18.85 -11.47 4.81
C ALA A 75 -18.89 -10.98 3.36
N THR A 76 -17.81 -10.34 2.88
CA THR A 76 -17.69 -9.87 1.50
C THR A 76 -17.73 -11.05 0.52
N LEU A 77 -16.95 -12.10 0.78
CA LEU A 77 -16.96 -13.30 -0.06
C LEU A 77 -18.33 -13.96 -0.09
N ALA A 78 -18.98 -14.11 1.06
CA ALA A 78 -20.32 -14.68 1.13
C ALA A 78 -21.37 -13.84 0.38
N PHE A 79 -21.29 -12.50 0.44
CA PHE A 79 -22.17 -11.60 -0.29
C PHE A 79 -21.99 -11.71 -1.82
N LEU A 80 -20.78 -12.04 -2.26
CA LEU A 80 -20.43 -12.28 -3.66
C LEU A 80 -20.63 -13.76 -4.08
N ASP A 81 -21.33 -14.56 -3.27
CA ASP A 81 -21.57 -16.00 -3.49
C ASP A 81 -20.28 -16.85 -3.63
N HIS A 82 -19.17 -16.39 -3.03
CA HIS A 82 -17.93 -17.15 -2.92
C HIS A 82 -17.83 -17.90 -1.59
N GLN A 83 -17.25 -19.10 -1.63
CA GLN A 83 -16.89 -19.83 -0.41
C GLN A 83 -15.71 -19.15 0.28
N ALA A 84 -15.86 -18.87 1.58
CA ALA A 84 -14.78 -18.28 2.37
C ALA A 84 -13.84 -19.38 2.90
N PRO A 85 -12.55 -19.38 2.51
CA PRO A 85 -11.58 -20.34 3.03
C PRO A 85 -11.41 -20.23 4.55
N SER A 86 -11.02 -21.34 5.18
CA SER A 86 -10.78 -21.39 6.63
C SER A 86 -9.39 -20.86 7.02
N GLY A 87 -8.38 -21.03 6.15
CA GLY A 87 -7.03 -20.51 6.35
C GLY A 87 -6.91 -19.03 6.02
N LEU A 88 -6.17 -18.26 6.83
CA LEU A 88 -6.01 -16.82 6.65
C LEU A 88 -5.41 -16.46 5.29
N THR A 89 -4.35 -17.14 4.88
CA THR A 89 -3.70 -16.89 3.58
C THR A 89 -4.66 -17.08 2.41
N ASP A 90 -5.38 -18.20 2.38
CA ASP A 90 -6.32 -18.51 1.31
C ASP A 90 -7.51 -17.54 1.34
N LEU A 91 -7.97 -17.16 2.55
CA LEU A 91 -9.05 -16.19 2.73
C LEU A 91 -8.68 -14.82 2.15
N VAL A 92 -7.48 -14.33 2.44
CA VAL A 92 -7.00 -13.06 1.92
C VAL A 92 -6.85 -13.10 0.40
N GLN A 93 -6.24 -14.17 -0.14
CA GLN A 93 -6.11 -14.33 -1.59
C GLN A 93 -7.47 -14.37 -2.27
N ALA A 94 -8.42 -15.14 -1.75
CA ALA A 94 -9.78 -15.20 -2.28
C ALA A 94 -10.46 -13.83 -2.24
N TRP A 95 -10.33 -13.10 -1.13
CA TRP A 95 -10.90 -11.76 -0.99
C TRP A 95 -10.30 -10.75 -1.98
N ILE A 96 -8.98 -10.75 -2.15
CA ILE A 96 -8.28 -9.91 -3.14
C ILE A 96 -8.74 -10.24 -4.56
N CYS A 97 -8.84 -11.52 -4.91
CA CYS A 97 -9.31 -11.95 -6.22
C CYS A 97 -10.79 -11.61 -6.47
N ALA A 98 -11.63 -11.55 -5.43
CA ALA A 98 -13.04 -11.19 -5.54
C ALA A 98 -13.25 -9.66 -5.69
N ALA A 99 -12.27 -8.83 -5.33
CA ALA A 99 -12.33 -7.38 -5.44
C ALA A 99 -11.98 -6.88 -6.85
N SER A 100 -12.73 -7.32 -7.87
CA SER A 100 -12.42 -7.09 -9.29
C SER A 100 -12.39 -5.61 -9.72
N ASP A 101 -13.09 -4.74 -9.00
CA ASP A 101 -13.20 -3.32 -9.35
C ASP A 101 -12.08 -2.47 -8.74
N ALA A 102 -11.29 -3.03 -7.81
CA ALA A 102 -10.18 -2.31 -7.20
C ALA A 102 -9.00 -2.23 -8.18
N SER A 103 -8.50 -1.01 -8.41
CA SER A 103 -7.32 -0.76 -9.24
C SER A 103 -6.05 -0.55 -8.41
N VAL A 104 -6.20 -0.24 -7.12
CA VAL A 104 -5.12 -0.02 -6.16
C VAL A 104 -5.20 -1.08 -5.07
N LEU A 105 -4.08 -1.75 -4.82
CA LEU A 105 -3.90 -2.63 -3.66
C LEU A 105 -2.91 -2.00 -2.69
N ILE A 106 -3.28 -1.92 -1.41
CA ILE A 106 -2.39 -1.48 -0.34
C ILE A 106 -2.19 -2.64 0.62
N LEU A 107 -0.93 -2.98 0.89
CA LEU A 107 -0.50 -4.07 1.76
C LEU A 107 0.33 -3.47 2.90
N ASP A 108 -0.28 -3.24 4.06
CA ASP A 108 0.40 -2.69 5.24
C ASP A 108 0.90 -3.80 6.17
N GLU A 109 2.22 -3.83 6.40
CA GLU A 109 2.99 -4.86 7.11
C GLU A 109 2.60 -6.32 6.80
N PHE A 110 2.13 -6.54 5.57
CA PHE A 110 1.56 -7.79 5.11
C PHE A 110 2.55 -8.97 5.12
N ASP A 111 3.84 -8.66 4.98
CA ASP A 111 4.94 -9.60 5.07
C ASP A 111 5.03 -10.33 6.42
N THR A 112 4.44 -9.77 7.48
CA THR A 112 4.31 -10.43 8.79
C THR A 112 3.41 -11.66 8.75
N TYR A 113 2.33 -11.61 7.95
CA TYR A 113 1.33 -12.68 7.86
C TYR A 113 1.61 -13.61 6.69
N MET A 114 2.19 -13.08 5.61
CA MET A 114 2.52 -13.82 4.40
C MET A 114 3.93 -13.47 3.92
N PRO A 115 4.99 -14.02 4.54
CA PRO A 115 6.38 -13.73 4.18
C PRO A 115 6.72 -14.03 2.71
N GLN A 116 6.07 -15.05 2.14
CA GLN A 116 6.19 -15.43 0.73
C GLN A 116 5.52 -14.44 -0.24
N GLY A 117 4.72 -13.50 0.29
CA GLY A 117 3.92 -12.55 -0.48
C GLY A 117 2.73 -13.18 -1.19
N LEU A 118 2.10 -12.38 -2.07
CA LEU A 118 1.05 -12.84 -2.97
C LEU A 118 1.66 -13.35 -4.28
N PRO A 119 0.98 -14.29 -4.96
CA PRO A 119 1.30 -14.65 -6.33
C PRO A 119 1.38 -13.41 -7.23
N ALA A 120 2.34 -13.42 -8.15
CA ALA A 120 2.61 -12.27 -9.01
C ALA A 120 1.43 -11.93 -9.93
N GLU A 121 0.72 -12.93 -10.40
CA GLU A 121 -0.46 -12.77 -11.24
C GLU A 121 -1.57 -11.97 -10.54
N ILE A 122 -1.74 -12.15 -9.22
CA ILE A 122 -2.69 -11.37 -8.42
C ILE A 122 -2.19 -9.94 -8.31
N LEU A 123 -0.92 -9.75 -7.97
CA LEU A 123 -0.35 -8.41 -7.81
C LEU A 123 -0.36 -7.60 -9.11
N LEU A 124 -0.13 -8.25 -10.25
CA LEU A 124 -0.07 -7.63 -11.57
C LEU A 124 -1.46 -7.35 -12.18
N SER A 125 -2.55 -7.84 -11.57
CA SER A 125 -3.91 -7.46 -11.98
C SER A 125 -4.28 -6.04 -11.53
N PHE A 126 -3.55 -5.48 -10.56
CA PHE A 126 -3.75 -4.11 -10.09
C PHE A 126 -2.97 -3.10 -10.93
N ALA A 127 -3.53 -1.90 -11.08
CA ALA A 127 -2.85 -0.77 -11.69
C ALA A 127 -1.73 -0.24 -10.79
N TRP A 128 -1.93 -0.24 -9.48
CA TRP A 128 -0.93 0.17 -8.50
C TRP A 128 -0.93 -0.75 -7.29
N VAL A 129 0.25 -1.12 -6.83
CA VAL A 129 0.41 -1.85 -5.57
C VAL A 129 1.33 -1.08 -4.64
N PHE A 130 0.83 -0.73 -3.47
CA PHE A 130 1.58 -0.14 -2.38
C PHE A 130 1.91 -1.22 -1.36
N PHE A 131 3.18 -1.33 -1.04
CA PHE A 131 3.67 -2.21 0.01
C PHE A 131 4.30 -1.33 1.09
N VAL A 132 3.82 -1.50 2.30
CA VAL A 132 4.21 -0.66 3.42
C VAL A 132 4.85 -1.58 4.44
N SER A 133 6.18 -1.55 4.51
CA SER A 133 6.93 -2.43 5.39
C SER A 133 8.27 -1.80 5.74
N HIS A 134 8.76 -2.19 6.90
CA HIS A 134 10.09 -1.85 7.39
C HIS A 134 11.13 -2.96 7.12
N GLN A 135 10.70 -4.18 6.73
CA GLN A 135 11.56 -5.36 6.68
C GLN A 135 11.91 -5.83 5.26
N HIS A 136 11.00 -5.69 4.29
CA HIS A 136 11.17 -6.41 3.04
C HIS A 136 10.72 -5.68 1.77
N THR A 137 11.45 -5.93 0.69
CA THR A 137 11.05 -5.63 -0.69
C THR A 137 10.84 -6.98 -1.39
N PRO A 138 9.60 -7.46 -1.49
CA PRO A 138 9.28 -8.74 -2.12
C PRO A 138 9.92 -8.90 -3.50
N ALA A 139 10.47 -10.08 -3.82
CA ALA A 139 11.11 -10.36 -5.12
C ALA A 139 10.17 -10.11 -6.32
N VAL A 140 8.86 -10.21 -6.10
CA VAL A 140 7.81 -9.93 -7.08
C VAL A 140 7.76 -8.47 -7.54
N TYR A 141 8.33 -7.54 -6.77
CA TYR A 141 8.48 -6.13 -7.17
C TYR A 141 9.12 -6.00 -8.54
N ALA A 142 10.16 -6.78 -8.80
CA ALA A 142 10.88 -6.76 -10.07
C ALA A 142 10.05 -7.27 -11.26
N ARG A 143 8.79 -7.71 -11.07
CA ARG A 143 7.89 -8.07 -12.17
C ARG A 143 7.05 -6.90 -12.67
N PHE A 144 6.94 -5.81 -11.90
CA PHE A 144 6.25 -4.60 -12.32
C PHE A 144 7.04 -3.82 -13.37
N GLN A 145 6.32 -3.09 -14.23
CA GLN A 145 6.95 -2.25 -15.25
C GLN A 145 7.72 -1.08 -14.62
N HIS A 146 7.20 -0.55 -13.51
CA HIS A 146 7.78 0.56 -12.78
C HIS A 146 7.89 0.24 -11.28
N GLY A 147 8.95 0.71 -10.66
CA GLY A 147 9.20 0.57 -9.23
C GLY A 147 9.56 1.91 -8.62
N LEU A 148 8.89 2.28 -7.53
CA LEU A 148 9.19 3.49 -6.78
C LEU A 148 9.34 3.15 -5.29
N ALA A 149 10.14 3.95 -4.59
CA ALA A 149 10.17 3.97 -3.13
C ALA A 149 9.80 5.37 -2.62
N VAL A 150 8.86 5.43 -1.69
CA VAL A 150 8.58 6.60 -0.86
C VAL A 150 9.27 6.36 0.48
N GLN A 151 10.42 7.02 0.67
CA GLN A 151 11.18 6.96 1.91
C GLN A 151 10.70 8.04 2.86
N LEU A 152 10.13 7.61 3.98
CA LEU A 152 9.76 8.47 5.10
C LEU A 152 10.92 8.57 6.07
N THR A 153 11.31 9.80 6.41
CA THR A 153 12.34 10.08 7.42
C THR A 153 11.85 11.15 8.37
N ARG A 154 11.93 10.87 9.67
CA ARG A 154 11.59 11.81 10.74
C ARG A 154 12.80 11.98 11.64
N PRO A 155 13.33 13.20 11.82
CA PRO A 155 14.36 13.46 12.83
C PRO A 155 13.89 13.00 14.22
N ALA A 156 14.83 12.56 15.06
CA ALA A 156 14.51 12.20 16.43
C ALA A 156 13.80 13.36 17.13
N HIS A 157 12.60 13.11 17.65
CA HIS A 157 11.70 14.10 18.29
C HIS A 157 11.14 15.21 17.39
N GLY A 158 11.30 15.14 16.07
CA GLY A 158 10.68 16.07 15.12
C GLY A 158 9.22 15.71 14.81
N GLN A 159 8.41 16.72 14.50
CA GLN A 159 7.03 16.55 14.00
C GLN A 159 6.98 16.40 12.47
N THR A 160 7.98 16.95 11.77
CA THR A 160 8.04 16.92 10.31
C THR A 160 8.60 15.59 9.82
N VAL A 161 7.82 14.90 8.99
CA VAL A 161 8.18 13.71 8.24
C VAL A 161 8.52 14.14 6.81
N GLN A 162 9.78 14.00 6.44
CA GLN A 162 10.23 14.25 5.08
C GLN A 162 9.93 13.04 4.20
N MET A 163 9.34 13.28 3.04
CA MET A 163 9.03 12.25 2.05
C MET A 163 9.95 12.42 0.84
N ASN A 164 10.82 11.44 0.64
CA ASN A 164 11.70 11.39 -0.53
C ASN A 164 11.24 10.27 -1.44
N VAL A 165 11.12 10.55 -2.73
CA VAL A 165 10.71 9.56 -3.72
C VAL A 165 11.88 9.21 -4.63
N GLU A 166 12.16 7.91 -4.73
CA GLU A 166 13.20 7.33 -5.56
C GLU A 166 12.56 6.42 -6.61
N GLU A 167 12.94 6.58 -7.87
CA GLU A 167 12.65 5.59 -8.90
C GLU A 167 13.64 4.42 -8.74
N LEU A 168 13.12 3.23 -8.46
CA LEU A 168 13.92 2.02 -8.30
C LEU A 168 14.21 1.36 -9.66
N TRP A 169 13.21 1.34 -10.54
CA TRP A 169 13.36 0.92 -11.93
C TRP A 169 12.24 1.48 -12.79
N SER A 170 12.53 1.65 -14.08
CA SER A 170 11.55 1.92 -15.11
C SER A 170 11.91 1.10 -16.35
N ARG A 171 11.03 0.18 -16.74
CA ARG A 171 11.23 -0.64 -17.93
C ARG A 171 10.51 0.00 -19.10
N SER A 172 11.29 0.47 -20.06
CA SER A 172 10.79 0.75 -21.41
C SER A 172 10.31 -0.59 -21.98
N ARG A 173 9.05 -0.63 -22.45
CA ARG A 173 8.57 -1.77 -23.23
C ARG A 173 9.35 -1.88 -24.54
#